data_AF-A0A509AV19-F1
#
_entry.id   AF-A0A509AV19-F1
#
_cell.length_a   1.000
_cell.length_b   1.000
_cell.length_c   1.000
_cell.angle_alpha   90.00
_cell.angle_beta   90.00
_cell.angle_gamma   90.00
#
_symmetry.space_group_name_H-M   'P 1'
#
loop_
_entity.id
_entity.type
_entity.pdbx_description
1 polymer ?
#
loop_
_entity_poly.entity_id
_entity_poly.type
_entity_poly.pdbx_seq_one_letter_code
_entity_poly.pdbx_strand_id
1 'polypeptide(L)'
;MNDNIDKLITTLISETNNTFEGIGISNDNNTEEKNLQFMENEEKQFLDDDILKTLGKNNFFKYTEYSLSSLYISENNMPINDDPNFQKLLKVMTKSSDVNNKFKWVDSYYKHSAREDENILNPQSQNQDYIFREYIEPNHLKKLSLLRKYEQGAILKSSEKNKVNVKIVSEFIVHDTYATIIKSVGYHLNHKLFTEAQIFHNKYGNSNHIVILVLRHYKDQSFSIPLYNDRVLVQIKSYLSDNKYSDITQKNLLNYAKIFNPYILLRKVDYSFVEQIKEQMSYAI
;
A
#
# COMPACT_ATOMS: atom_id res chain seq x y z
N MET A 1 22.75 -9.31 17.13
CA MET A 1 22.29 -7.93 17.38
C MET A 1 21.52 -7.38 16.17
N ASN A 2 20.57 -8.17 15.64
CA ASN A 2 19.70 -7.78 14.50
C ASN A 2 18.54 -6.86 14.93
N ASP A 3 18.31 -6.83 16.24
CA ASP A 3 17.22 -6.12 16.88
C ASP A 3 17.35 -4.60 16.79
N ASN A 4 18.52 -4.00 16.61
CA ASN A 4 18.71 -2.58 16.93
C ASN A 4 18.19 -1.59 15.89
N ILE A 5 18.21 -1.89 14.58
CA ILE A 5 17.70 -0.94 13.55
C ILE A 5 16.20 -1.12 13.35
N ASP A 6 15.71 -2.36 13.31
CA ASP A 6 14.28 -2.63 13.31
C ASP A 6 13.64 -2.15 14.61
N LYS A 7 14.29 -2.33 15.77
CA LYS A 7 13.89 -1.61 16.99
C LYS A 7 14.05 -0.12 16.78
N LEU A 8 15.14 0.45 16.30
CA LEU A 8 15.27 1.90 16.12
C LEU A 8 14.14 2.49 15.25
N ILE A 9 13.79 1.87 14.12
CA ILE A 9 12.68 2.33 13.27
C ILE A 9 11.35 2.12 13.99
N THR A 10 11.12 0.95 14.59
CA THR A 10 9.90 0.67 15.37
C THR A 10 9.80 1.55 16.63
N THR A 11 10.93 1.95 17.21
CA THR A 11 11.14 2.75 18.41
C THR A 11 11.00 4.23 18.08
N LEU A 12 11.54 4.72 16.97
CA LEU A 12 11.25 6.07 16.47
C LEU A 12 9.77 6.22 16.12
N ILE A 13 9.15 5.15 15.60
CA ILE A 13 7.71 5.08 15.32
C ILE A 13 6.86 4.94 16.62
N SER A 14 7.39 4.37 17.70
CA SER A 14 6.66 4.18 18.97
C SER A 14 6.90 5.30 20.00
N GLU A 15 8.08 5.90 20.04
CA GLU A 15 8.44 7.04 20.89
C GLU A 15 7.70 8.31 20.46
N THR A 16 7.42 8.46 19.16
CA THR A 16 6.51 9.51 18.66
C THR A 16 5.04 9.31 19.10
N ASN A 17 4.65 8.10 19.52
CA ASN A 17 3.31 7.81 20.06
C ASN A 17 3.26 7.80 21.60
N ASN A 18 4.40 7.76 22.29
CA ASN A 18 4.47 7.61 23.76
C ASN A 18 4.65 8.92 24.53
N THR A 19 4.83 10.07 23.87
CA THR A 19 4.97 11.37 24.56
C THR A 19 3.65 12.01 25.02
N PHE A 20 2.53 11.30 25.01
CA PHE A 20 1.23 11.85 25.45
C PHE A 20 0.52 11.10 26.59
N GLU A 21 1.13 10.11 27.23
CA GLU A 21 0.53 9.49 28.43
C GLU A 21 1.51 9.51 29.63
N GLY A 22 1.37 10.54 30.47
CA GLY A 22 1.60 10.42 31.92
C GLY A 22 2.93 10.92 32.49
N ILE A 23 3.22 12.22 32.42
CA ILE A 23 4.01 12.87 33.48
C ILE A 23 3.02 13.35 34.54
N GLY A 24 2.89 12.56 35.61
CA GLY A 24 2.35 13.02 36.87
C GLY A 24 3.23 14.13 37.43
N ILE A 25 2.57 15.18 37.89
CA ILE A 25 3.11 16.42 38.46
C ILE A 25 4.14 16.12 39.56
N SER A 26 5.37 16.61 39.38
CA SER A 26 6.19 17.09 40.50
C SER A 26 7.13 18.18 40.02
N ASN A 27 6.91 19.38 40.53
CA ASN A 27 7.69 20.60 40.31
C ASN A 27 9.18 20.37 40.57
N ASP A 28 10.04 20.74 39.62
CA ASP A 28 11.18 21.62 39.90
C ASP A 28 11.89 22.07 38.62
N ASN A 29 11.87 23.40 38.44
CA ASN A 29 12.85 24.31 37.84
C ASN A 29 13.75 23.87 36.66
N ASN A 30 13.55 24.64 35.58
CA ASN A 30 14.53 25.13 34.61
C ASN A 30 15.22 24.11 33.69
N THR A 31 14.86 24.24 32.41
CA THR A 31 15.68 24.44 31.20
C THR A 31 15.13 23.56 30.06
N GLU A 32 14.94 24.16 28.87
CA GLU A 32 14.56 23.54 27.59
C GLU A 32 13.09 23.59 27.15
N GLU A 33 12.40 24.71 27.40
CA GLU A 33 11.36 25.19 26.48
C GLU A 33 12.02 25.84 25.26
N LYS A 34 12.24 25.11 24.16
CA LYS A 34 12.49 25.74 22.86
C LYS A 34 12.17 24.96 21.58
N ASN A 35 11.70 23.70 21.64
CA ASN A 35 11.57 22.89 20.42
C ASN A 35 10.15 22.46 20.00
N LEU A 36 9.07 23.01 20.60
CA LEU A 36 7.69 22.70 20.18
C LEU A 36 6.76 23.92 20.11
N GLN A 37 7.28 25.09 19.75
CA GLN A 37 6.43 26.18 19.22
C GLN A 37 6.42 26.11 17.69
N PHE A 38 5.64 25.18 17.14
CA PHE A 38 5.16 25.32 15.76
C PHE A 38 3.65 25.56 15.80
N MET A 39 3.34 26.87 15.78
CA MET A 39 2.08 27.48 15.33
C MET A 39 0.79 27.02 16.02
N GLU A 40 0.59 27.48 17.25
CA GLU A 40 -0.74 27.97 17.63
C GLU A 40 -0.95 29.35 17.00
N ASN A 41 -1.69 29.40 15.89
CA ASN A 41 -2.75 30.37 15.59
C ASN A 41 -2.99 30.50 14.08
N GLU A 42 -4.29 30.44 13.73
CA GLU A 42 -4.93 30.71 12.42
C GLU A 42 -4.66 29.62 11.36
N GLU A 43 -5.54 28.68 11.02
CA GLU A 43 -6.99 28.75 10.81
C GLU A 43 -7.66 27.43 11.25
N LYS A 44 -8.56 27.52 12.23
CA LYS A 44 -9.55 26.48 12.49
C LYS A 44 -10.62 26.55 11.40
N GLN A 45 -10.59 25.64 10.41
CA GLN A 45 -11.80 25.21 9.72
C GLN A 45 -11.56 23.92 8.89
N PHE A 46 -12.29 22.86 9.25
CA PHE A 46 -12.58 21.65 8.46
C PHE A 46 -11.51 20.56 8.27
N LEU A 47 -10.73 20.23 9.30
CA LEU A 47 -10.26 18.85 9.46
C LEU A 47 -10.91 18.33 10.74
N ASP A 48 -11.78 17.33 10.61
CA ASP A 48 -12.35 16.61 11.74
C ASP A 48 -11.19 16.05 12.58
N ASP A 49 -10.92 16.70 13.71
CA ASP A 49 -10.05 16.22 14.80
C ASP A 49 -10.42 14.78 15.23
N ASP A 50 -11.61 14.31 14.86
CA ASP A 50 -12.10 12.97 15.14
C ASP A 50 -11.47 11.87 14.27
N ILE A 51 -10.97 12.15 13.06
CA ILE A 51 -10.32 11.11 12.21
C ILE A 51 -8.97 10.69 12.81
N LEU A 52 -8.20 11.67 13.31
CA LEU A 52 -6.95 11.43 14.02
C LEU A 52 -7.18 10.77 15.38
N LYS A 53 -8.30 11.05 16.05
CA LYS A 53 -8.67 10.40 17.32
C LYS A 53 -9.20 8.96 17.14
N THR A 54 -9.81 8.64 15.99
CA THR A 54 -10.32 7.27 15.69
C THR A 54 -9.28 6.32 15.09
N LEU A 55 -8.19 6.83 14.52
CA LEU A 55 -6.99 6.06 14.16
C LEU A 55 -6.20 5.70 15.43
N GLY A 56 -6.83 4.91 16.30
CA GLY A 56 -6.46 4.79 17.71
C GLY A 56 -5.03 4.30 17.94
N LYS A 57 -4.31 4.99 18.84
CA LYS A 57 -3.06 4.63 19.57
C LYS A 57 -1.88 3.99 18.81
N ASN A 58 -2.03 3.47 17.61
CA ASN A 58 -1.02 2.78 16.83
C ASN A 58 -1.18 3.14 15.35
N ASN A 59 -0.25 3.95 14.83
CA ASN A 59 -0.13 4.25 13.40
C ASN A 59 0.36 3.05 12.56
N PHE A 60 0.24 1.82 13.09
CA PHE A 60 0.79 0.59 12.54
C PHE A 60 -0.30 -0.47 12.35
N PHE A 61 -0.32 -1.07 11.17
CA PHE A 61 -1.24 -2.14 10.80
C PHE A 61 -0.46 -3.32 10.24
N LYS A 62 -0.75 -4.51 10.75
CA LYS A 62 -0.24 -5.77 10.19
C LYS A 62 -1.42 -6.67 9.86
N TYR A 63 -1.49 -7.09 8.60
CA TYR A 63 -2.59 -7.93 8.11
C TYR A 63 -2.16 -8.83 6.96
N THR A 64 -2.97 -9.84 6.69
CA THR A 64 -2.87 -10.73 5.54
C THR A 64 -3.76 -10.22 4.41
N GLU A 65 -3.17 -9.88 3.27
CA GLU A 65 -3.85 -9.55 2.01
C GLU A 65 -4.05 -10.84 1.18
N TYR A 66 -5.30 -11.10 0.80
CA TYR A 66 -5.67 -12.14 -0.15
C TYR A 66 -6.08 -11.47 -1.46
N SER A 67 -5.58 -11.92 -2.61
CA SER A 67 -5.87 -11.28 -3.89
C SER A 67 -5.94 -12.21 -5.08
N LEU A 68 -6.75 -11.80 -6.06
CA LEU A 68 -6.72 -12.31 -7.43
C LEU A 68 -6.53 -11.11 -8.36
N SER A 69 -5.85 -11.30 -9.47
CA SER A 69 -5.54 -10.21 -10.40
C SER A 69 -5.62 -10.67 -11.84
N SER A 70 -5.87 -9.72 -12.73
CA SER A 70 -5.82 -9.92 -14.16
C SER A 70 -5.60 -8.61 -14.88
N LEU A 71 -4.94 -8.68 -16.03
CA LEU A 71 -4.75 -7.55 -16.91
C LEU A 71 -5.90 -7.56 -17.92
N TYR A 72 -6.77 -6.55 -17.84
CA TYR A 72 -7.75 -6.30 -18.90
C TYR A 72 -7.02 -5.65 -20.06
N ILE A 73 -7.19 -6.17 -21.27
CA ILE A 73 -6.64 -5.59 -22.49
C ILE A 73 -7.81 -5.38 -23.44
N SER A 74 -7.99 -4.16 -23.92
CA SER A 74 -9.04 -3.83 -24.87
C SER A 74 -8.83 -4.57 -26.19
N GLU A 75 -9.93 -4.90 -26.85
CA GLU A 75 -9.84 -5.44 -28.20
C GLU A 75 -9.28 -4.38 -29.17
N ASN A 76 -8.42 -4.80 -30.10
CA ASN A 76 -7.82 -3.93 -31.14
C ASN A 76 -6.99 -2.75 -30.62
N ASN A 77 -6.45 -2.83 -29.39
CA ASN A 77 -5.60 -1.80 -28.77
C ASN A 77 -6.25 -0.40 -28.71
N MET A 78 -7.58 -0.34 -28.63
CA MET A 78 -8.28 0.93 -28.49
C MET A 78 -8.02 1.57 -27.12
N PRO A 79 -8.15 2.90 -26.98
CA PRO A 79 -8.08 3.51 -25.66
C PRO A 79 -9.10 2.89 -24.71
N ILE A 80 -8.66 2.50 -23.52
CA ILE A 80 -9.48 1.73 -22.57
C ILE A 80 -10.79 2.45 -22.21
N ASN A 81 -10.79 3.79 -22.22
CA ASN A 81 -11.95 4.60 -21.92
C ASN A 81 -13.04 4.47 -22.98
N ASP A 82 -12.67 4.14 -24.21
CA ASP A 82 -13.58 4.02 -25.36
C ASP A 82 -14.08 2.59 -25.55
N ASP A 83 -13.51 1.61 -24.85
CA ASP A 83 -13.86 0.19 -24.96
C ASP A 83 -15.25 -0.11 -24.35
N PRO A 84 -16.25 -0.49 -25.18
CA PRO A 84 -17.60 -0.79 -24.68
C PRO A 84 -17.67 -2.00 -23.74
N ASN A 85 -16.82 -3.01 -23.94
CA ASN A 85 -16.76 -4.19 -23.08
C ASN A 85 -16.16 -3.84 -21.72
N PHE A 86 -15.16 -2.96 -21.69
CA PHE A 86 -14.64 -2.43 -20.44
C PHE A 86 -15.67 -1.58 -19.71
N GLN A 87 -16.41 -0.72 -20.41
CA GLN A 87 -17.49 0.06 -19.80
C GLN A 87 -18.61 -0.84 -19.21
N LYS A 88 -18.93 -1.95 -19.88
CA LYS A 88 -19.85 -2.97 -19.31
C LYS A 88 -19.29 -3.58 -18.04
N LEU A 89 -18.01 -3.95 -18.02
CA LEU A 89 -17.34 -4.48 -16.82
C LEU A 89 -17.42 -3.49 -15.65
N LEU A 90 -17.08 -2.22 -15.89
CA LEU A 90 -17.19 -1.16 -14.87
C LEU A 90 -18.61 -1.02 -14.34
N LYS A 91 -19.61 -1.10 -15.21
CA LYS A 91 -21.03 -1.04 -14.81
C LYS A 91 -21.42 -2.23 -13.93
N VAL A 92 -20.95 -3.43 -14.24
CA VAL A 92 -21.17 -4.64 -13.41
C VAL A 92 -20.51 -4.48 -12.05
N MET A 93 -19.25 -4.03 -12.00
CA MET A 93 -18.55 -3.74 -10.73
C MET A 93 -19.31 -2.72 -9.89
N THR A 94 -19.70 -1.60 -10.49
CA THR A 94 -20.46 -0.52 -9.84
C THR A 94 -21.77 -1.03 -9.24
N LYS A 95 -22.54 -1.82 -10.01
CA LYS A 95 -23.81 -2.39 -9.53
C LYS A 95 -23.62 -3.43 -8.43
N SER A 96 -22.49 -4.13 -8.45
CA SER A 96 -22.19 -5.12 -7.43
C SER A 96 -21.74 -4.48 -6.13
N SER A 97 -21.10 -3.30 -6.17
CA SER A 97 -20.47 -2.63 -5.03
C SER A 97 -21.40 -1.73 -4.22
N ASP A 98 -21.12 -1.59 -2.94
CA ASP A 98 -21.85 -0.68 -2.03
C ASP A 98 -21.41 0.78 -2.24
N VAL A 99 -20.11 0.98 -2.42
CA VAL A 99 -19.51 2.30 -2.65
C VAL A 99 -18.36 2.18 -3.64
N ASN A 100 -18.16 3.23 -4.44
CA ASN A 100 -17.02 3.34 -5.32
C ASN A 100 -16.45 4.76 -5.28
N ASN A 101 -15.12 4.86 -5.39
CA ASN A 101 -14.39 6.11 -5.28
C ASN A 101 -13.20 6.10 -6.23
N LYS A 102 -12.80 7.28 -6.71
CA LYS A 102 -11.60 7.46 -7.51
C LYS A 102 -10.46 7.98 -6.63
N PHE A 103 -9.28 7.46 -6.88
CA PHE A 103 -8.06 7.78 -6.15
C PHE A 103 -6.93 8.01 -7.12
N LYS A 104 -5.98 8.85 -6.70
CA LYS A 104 -4.69 9.01 -7.36
C LYS A 104 -3.61 9.02 -6.30
N TRP A 105 -2.52 8.31 -6.55
CA TRP A 105 -1.38 8.29 -5.64
C TRP A 105 -0.08 8.04 -6.39
N VAL A 106 1.03 8.31 -5.70
CA VAL A 106 2.38 7.98 -6.14
C VAL A 106 2.95 6.93 -5.21
N ASP A 107 3.37 5.80 -5.76
CA ASP A 107 4.14 4.80 -5.04
C ASP A 107 5.63 4.99 -5.36
N SER A 108 6.42 5.41 -4.37
CA SER A 108 7.88 5.51 -4.42
C SER A 108 8.51 4.24 -3.85
N TYR A 109 9.23 3.49 -4.69
CA TYR A 109 9.86 2.23 -4.30
C TYR A 109 11.30 2.49 -3.84
N TYR A 110 11.57 2.17 -2.58
CA TYR A 110 12.88 2.32 -1.95
C TYR A 110 13.54 0.96 -1.79
N LYS A 111 14.78 0.86 -2.30
CA LYS A 111 15.63 -0.32 -2.13
C LYS A 111 16.78 0.02 -1.20
N HIS A 112 17.18 -0.94 -0.38
CA HIS A 112 18.40 -0.79 0.39
C HIS A 112 19.58 -1.12 -0.52
N SER A 113 20.45 -0.14 -0.76
CA SER A 113 21.80 -0.44 -1.23
C SER A 113 22.64 -0.72 0.01
N ALA A 114 23.04 -1.97 0.22
CA ALA A 114 24.28 -2.20 0.94
C ALA A 114 25.36 -1.48 0.13
N ARG A 115 25.89 -0.35 0.64
CA ARG A 115 27.10 0.22 0.05
C ARG A 115 28.17 -0.87 0.14
N GLU A 116 28.89 -1.12 -0.94
CA GLU A 116 29.99 -2.10 -1.04
C GLU A 116 31.20 -1.76 -0.14
N ASP A 117 31.08 -0.80 0.78
CA ASP A 117 32.00 -0.67 1.90
C ASP A 117 31.66 -1.75 2.92
N GLU A 118 32.33 -2.90 2.76
CA GLU A 118 32.31 -4.07 3.64
C GLU A 118 32.52 -3.69 5.11
N ASN A 119 31.45 -3.33 5.81
CA ASN A 119 31.44 -3.44 7.26
C ASN A 119 31.09 -4.89 7.58
N ILE A 120 32.09 -5.71 7.93
CA ILE A 120 31.94 -7.13 8.35
C ILE A 120 30.94 -7.28 9.53
N LEU A 121 30.57 -6.17 10.18
CA LEU A 121 29.58 -6.09 11.24
C LEU A 121 28.16 -5.74 10.77
N ASN A 122 27.97 -5.35 9.50
CA ASN A 122 26.64 -5.12 8.94
C ASN A 122 26.04 -6.47 8.51
N PRO A 123 24.92 -6.91 9.12
CA PRO A 123 24.25 -8.12 8.67
C PRO A 123 23.81 -7.96 7.21
N GLN A 124 24.07 -8.98 6.39
CA GLN A 124 23.61 -9.05 5.00
C GLN A 124 22.12 -8.71 4.95
N SER A 125 21.77 -7.63 4.25
CA SER A 125 20.40 -7.14 4.17
C SER A 125 19.53 -8.23 3.58
N GLN A 126 18.57 -8.74 4.37
CA GLN A 126 17.38 -9.33 3.76
C GLN A 126 16.82 -8.27 2.80
N ASN A 127 16.47 -8.64 1.57
CA ASN A 127 15.91 -7.71 0.58
C ASN A 127 14.63 -7.06 1.13
N GLN A 128 14.77 -5.93 1.81
CA GLN A 128 13.69 -5.25 2.50
C GLN A 128 13.26 -4.04 1.67
N ASP A 129 12.49 -4.27 0.62
CA ASP A 129 11.95 -3.17 -0.19
C ASP A 129 10.80 -2.47 0.56
N TYR A 130 10.90 -1.15 0.69
CA TYR A 130 9.84 -0.31 1.23
C TYR A 130 9.11 0.42 0.10
N ILE A 131 7.79 0.57 0.26
CA ILE A 131 6.94 1.34 -0.65
C ILE A 131 6.39 2.51 0.13
N PHE A 132 6.67 3.71 -0.35
CA PHE A 132 6.12 4.94 0.20
C PHE A 132 5.02 5.46 -0.72
N ARG A 133 3.78 5.50 -0.21
CA ARG A 133 2.60 5.95 -0.95
C ARG A 133 2.20 7.34 -0.52
N GLU A 134 2.08 8.23 -1.48
CA GLU A 134 1.60 9.60 -1.29
C GLU A 134 0.28 9.77 -2.04
N TYR A 135 -0.82 10.05 -1.33
CA TYR A 135 -2.12 10.27 -1.96
C TYR A 135 -2.21 11.68 -2.54
N ILE A 136 -2.72 11.76 -3.77
CA ILE A 136 -3.03 13.02 -4.46
C ILE A 136 -4.53 13.25 -4.44
N GLU A 137 -5.33 12.20 -4.64
CA GLU A 137 -6.78 12.23 -4.55
C GLU A 137 -7.28 11.04 -3.73
N PRO A 138 -8.32 11.21 -2.88
CA PRO A 138 -9.08 12.45 -2.63
C PRO A 138 -8.31 13.47 -1.76
N ASN A 139 -8.71 14.75 -1.84
CA ASN A 139 -8.00 15.88 -1.20
C ASN A 139 -7.78 15.70 0.31
N HIS A 140 -8.69 15.06 1.03
CA HIS A 140 -8.56 14.84 2.48
C HIS A 140 -7.43 13.87 2.86
N LEU A 141 -6.89 13.11 1.90
CA LEU A 141 -5.74 12.22 2.12
C LEU A 141 -4.39 12.83 1.72
N LYS A 142 -4.35 14.06 1.16
CA LYS A 142 -3.11 14.65 0.62
C LYS A 142 -1.96 14.80 1.62
N LYS A 143 -2.27 14.88 2.92
CA LYS A 143 -1.27 15.01 4.00
C LYS A 143 -0.91 13.68 4.65
N LEU A 144 -1.53 12.58 4.22
CA LEU A 144 -1.30 11.25 4.75
C LEU A 144 -0.45 10.46 3.77
N SER A 145 0.71 9.99 4.24
CA SER A 145 1.54 9.05 3.50
C SER A 145 1.47 7.67 4.16
N LEU A 146 1.64 6.62 3.36
CA LEU A 146 1.73 5.25 3.86
C LEU A 146 3.11 4.69 3.58
N LEU A 147 3.76 4.18 4.61
CA LEU A 147 4.95 3.35 4.47
C LEU A 147 4.53 1.88 4.54
N ARG A 148 4.68 1.15 3.44
CA ARG A 148 4.29 -0.25 3.30
C ARG A 148 5.52 -1.14 3.13
N LYS A 149 5.52 -2.25 3.85
CA LYS A 149 6.51 -3.35 3.75
C LYS A 149 5.77 -4.66 3.49
N TYR A 150 6.28 -5.45 2.54
CA TYR A 150 5.84 -6.82 2.34
C TYR A 150 6.80 -7.77 3.06
N GLU A 151 6.28 -8.61 3.96
CA GLU A 151 7.11 -9.56 4.69
C GLU A 151 7.49 -10.75 3.79
N GLN A 152 8.68 -10.71 3.18
CA GLN A 152 9.23 -11.83 2.41
C GLN A 152 9.67 -12.95 3.37
N GLY A 153 9.21 -14.18 3.11
CA GLY A 153 9.63 -15.39 3.85
C GLY A 153 8.49 -16.25 4.41
N ALA A 154 7.36 -15.67 4.84
CA ALA A 154 6.21 -16.44 5.34
C ALA A 154 5.30 -16.98 4.22
N ILE A 155 5.39 -16.38 3.03
CA ILE A 155 4.44 -16.59 1.92
C ILE A 155 4.90 -17.73 0.99
N LEU A 156 6.21 -17.91 0.78
CA LEU A 156 6.72 -18.88 -0.20
C LEU A 156 6.27 -20.31 0.13
N LYS A 157 6.31 -20.70 1.41
CA LYS A 157 5.89 -22.05 1.85
C LYS A 157 4.37 -22.25 1.96
N SER A 158 3.58 -21.18 2.11
CA SER A 158 2.11 -21.28 2.21
C SER A 158 1.41 -21.10 0.86
N SER A 159 2.09 -20.52 -0.13
CA SER A 159 1.48 -20.14 -1.41
C SER A 159 1.06 -21.32 -2.27
N GLU A 160 1.76 -22.46 -2.27
CA GLU A 160 1.46 -23.58 -3.18
C GLU A 160 0.07 -24.20 -2.95
N LYS A 161 -0.44 -24.19 -1.70
CA LYS A 161 -1.77 -24.73 -1.36
C LYS A 161 -2.90 -23.71 -1.56
N ASN A 162 -2.60 -22.42 -1.58
CA ASN A 162 -3.61 -21.37 -1.65
C ASN A 162 -4.12 -21.17 -3.08
N LYS A 163 -5.46 -20.98 -3.22
CA LYS A 163 -6.13 -20.76 -4.51
C LYS A 163 -6.03 -19.31 -5.00
N VAL A 164 -5.57 -18.42 -4.13
CA VAL A 164 -5.40 -16.98 -4.38
C VAL A 164 -3.98 -16.56 -3.99
N ASN A 165 -3.56 -15.35 -4.35
CA ASN A 165 -2.33 -14.78 -3.84
C ASN A 165 -2.51 -14.36 -2.40
N VAL A 166 -1.53 -14.65 -1.54
CA VAL A 166 -1.55 -14.31 -0.12
C VAL A 166 -0.29 -13.53 0.19
N LYS A 167 -0.40 -12.40 0.88
CA LYS A 167 0.73 -11.58 1.30
C LYS A 167 0.53 -11.08 2.73
N ILE A 168 1.57 -11.10 3.54
CA ILE A 168 1.56 -10.39 4.83
C ILE A 168 2.09 -8.98 4.56
N VAL A 169 1.30 -8.00 4.98
CA VAL A 169 1.55 -6.58 4.76
C VAL A 169 1.66 -5.90 6.12
N SER A 170 2.71 -5.10 6.24
CA SER A 170 2.94 -4.20 7.37
C SER A 170 2.87 -2.77 6.83
N GLU A 171 1.96 -1.97 7.38
CA GLU A 171 1.69 -0.59 6.94
C GLU A 171 1.78 0.39 8.10
N PHE A 172 2.35 1.55 7.81
CA PHE A 172 2.45 2.65 8.74
C PHE A 172 1.84 3.91 8.12
N ILE A 173 0.98 4.60 8.87
CA ILE A 173 0.57 5.96 8.52
C ILE A 173 1.70 6.89 8.98
N VAL A 174 2.28 7.63 8.04
CA VAL A 174 3.46 8.46 8.27
C VAL A 174 3.28 9.83 7.63
N HIS A 175 4.04 10.79 8.14
CA HIS A 175 4.14 12.12 7.54
C HIS A 175 4.98 12.09 6.25
N ASP A 176 4.78 13.05 5.34
CA ASP A 176 5.46 13.10 4.03
C ASP A 176 7.00 13.18 4.13
N THR A 177 7.51 13.79 5.21
CA THR A 177 8.94 13.91 5.55
C THR A 177 9.66 12.57 5.71
N TYR A 178 8.95 11.46 5.91
CA TYR A 178 9.55 10.13 5.99
C TYR A 178 10.27 9.70 4.71
N ALA A 179 9.88 10.23 3.55
CA ALA A 179 10.60 10.02 2.30
C ALA A 179 12.06 10.54 2.35
N THR A 180 12.33 11.56 3.17
CA THR A 180 13.69 12.07 3.40
C THR A 180 14.42 11.24 4.44
N ILE A 181 13.72 10.83 5.51
CA ILE A 181 14.28 10.00 6.59
C ILE A 181 14.74 8.65 6.05
N ILE A 182 13.93 7.98 5.21
CA ILE A 182 14.30 6.66 4.68
C ILE A 182 15.59 6.72 3.84
N LYS A 183 15.83 7.83 3.14
CA LYS A 183 17.07 8.05 2.39
C LYS A 183 18.28 8.21 3.30
N SER A 184 18.13 8.89 4.45
CA SER A 184 19.22 9.06 5.41
C SER A 184 19.68 7.75 6.06
N VAL A 185 18.82 6.72 6.11
CA VAL A 185 19.15 5.41 6.69
C VAL A 185 19.62 4.38 5.64
N GLY A 186 20.05 4.85 4.46
CA GLY A 186 20.73 4.01 3.47
C GLY A 186 19.82 3.38 2.40
N TYR A 187 18.56 3.79 2.32
CA TYR A 187 17.69 3.44 1.19
C TYR A 187 17.84 4.44 0.05
N HIS A 188 17.78 3.97 -1.18
CA HIS A 188 17.73 4.82 -2.36
C HIS A 188 16.41 4.61 -3.10
N LEU A 189 15.94 5.66 -3.74
CA LEU A 189 14.76 5.59 -4.61
C LEU A 189 15.15 4.79 -5.86
N ASN A 190 14.44 3.69 -6.11
CA ASN A 190 14.62 2.89 -7.31
C ASN A 190 13.74 3.42 -8.45
N HIS A 191 12.43 3.50 -8.24
CA HIS A 191 11.50 4.06 -9.21
C HIS A 191 10.23 4.60 -8.54
N LYS A 192 9.44 5.35 -9.31
CA LYS A 192 8.11 5.84 -8.93
C LYS A 192 7.05 5.25 -9.86
N LEU A 193 5.86 5.01 -9.32
CA LEU A 193 4.70 4.56 -10.07
C LEU A 193 3.52 5.49 -9.78
N PHE A 194 3.03 6.17 -10.81
CA PHE A 194 1.87 7.05 -10.73
C PHE A 194 0.62 6.23 -11.03
N THR A 195 -0.30 6.14 -10.07
CA THR A 195 -1.47 5.25 -10.17
C THR A 195 -2.76 6.04 -10.01
N GLU A 196 -3.65 5.91 -11.00
CA GLU A 196 -5.06 6.26 -10.88
C GLU A 196 -5.85 4.98 -10.66
N ALA A 197 -6.76 5.01 -9.69
CA ALA A 197 -7.56 3.85 -9.36
C ALA A 197 -9.03 4.21 -9.22
N GLN A 198 -9.88 3.34 -9.75
CA GLN A 198 -11.27 3.26 -9.32
C GLN A 198 -11.40 2.08 -8.35
N ILE A 199 -11.77 2.40 -7.12
CA ILE A 199 -11.86 1.46 -6.01
C ILE A 199 -13.33 1.23 -5.69
N PHE A 200 -13.73 -0.03 -5.65
CA PHE A 200 -15.09 -0.43 -5.29
C PHE A 200 -15.04 -1.28 -4.02
N HIS A 201 -15.91 -0.98 -3.06
CA HIS A 201 -16.03 -1.75 -1.83
C HIS A 201 -17.34 -2.51 -1.83
N ASN A 202 -17.28 -3.75 -1.35
CA ASN A 202 -18.42 -4.65 -1.28
C ASN A 202 -18.48 -5.31 0.08
N LYS A 203 -19.66 -5.36 0.70
CA LYS A 203 -19.87 -5.73 2.10
C LYS A 203 -18.98 -4.89 3.03
N TYR A 204 -18.93 -3.58 2.78
CA TYR A 204 -18.11 -2.68 3.59
C TYR A 204 -18.49 -2.77 5.08
N GLY A 205 -17.48 -2.87 5.96
CA GLY A 205 -17.70 -3.02 7.41
C GLY A 205 -18.03 -4.45 7.89
N ASN A 206 -18.02 -5.45 7.01
CA ASN A 206 -18.24 -6.86 7.36
C ASN A 206 -16.94 -7.68 7.19
N SER A 207 -16.82 -8.83 7.87
CA SER A 207 -15.71 -9.78 7.69
C SER A 207 -15.60 -10.35 6.27
N ASN A 208 -16.66 -10.22 5.46
CA ASN A 208 -16.68 -10.59 4.05
C ASN A 208 -16.33 -9.42 3.10
N HIS A 209 -15.74 -8.34 3.62
CA HIS A 209 -15.37 -7.18 2.83
C HIS A 209 -14.43 -7.55 1.69
N ILE A 210 -14.81 -7.13 0.49
CA ILE A 210 -14.02 -7.28 -0.73
C ILE A 210 -13.82 -5.90 -1.34
N VAL A 211 -12.57 -5.65 -1.74
CA VAL A 211 -12.17 -4.46 -2.47
C VAL A 211 -11.84 -4.86 -3.89
N ILE A 212 -12.48 -4.20 -4.86
CA ILE A 212 -12.18 -4.33 -6.28
C ILE A 212 -11.39 -3.09 -6.68
N LEU A 213 -10.25 -3.29 -7.32
CA LEU A 213 -9.35 -2.24 -7.77
C LEU A 213 -9.27 -2.30 -9.30
N VAL A 214 -9.57 -1.19 -9.95
CA VAL A 214 -9.27 -0.99 -11.37
C VAL A 214 -8.17 0.06 -11.45
N LEU A 215 -6.97 -0.36 -11.82
CA LEU A 215 -5.74 0.42 -11.71
C LEU A 215 -5.22 0.78 -13.10
N ARG A 216 -4.94 2.07 -13.29
CA ARG A 216 -4.26 2.61 -14.45
C ARG A 216 -2.98 3.28 -14.01
N HIS A 217 -1.89 2.98 -14.71
CA HIS A 217 -0.56 3.45 -14.36
C HIS A 217 -0.08 4.47 -15.39
N TYR A 218 0.69 5.47 -14.95
CA TYR A 218 1.13 6.60 -15.75
C TYR A 218 2.65 6.79 -15.68
N LYS A 219 3.21 7.43 -16.71
CA LYS A 219 4.64 7.78 -16.79
C LYS A 219 4.95 9.06 -16.01
N ASP A 220 3.96 9.91 -15.84
CA ASP A 220 4.11 11.28 -15.35
C ASP A 220 3.21 11.58 -14.14
N GLN A 221 3.65 12.53 -13.33
CA GLN A 221 2.94 12.99 -12.14
C GLN A 221 1.63 13.74 -12.46
N SER A 222 1.49 14.27 -13.69
CA SER A 222 0.26 14.91 -14.14
C SER A 222 -0.82 13.92 -14.59
N PHE A 223 -0.55 12.61 -14.59
CA PHE A 223 -1.48 11.57 -15.04
C PHE A 223 -1.97 11.79 -16.48
N SER A 224 -1.10 12.33 -17.34
CA SER A 224 -1.44 12.68 -18.71
C SER A 224 -1.07 11.58 -19.72
N ILE A 225 0.01 10.84 -19.45
CA ILE A 225 0.56 9.82 -20.34
C ILE A 225 0.49 8.47 -19.64
N PRO A 226 -0.51 7.62 -19.94
CA PRO A 226 -0.59 6.30 -19.35
C PRO A 226 0.59 5.43 -19.82
N LEU A 227 1.02 4.48 -18.99
CA LEU A 227 2.01 3.47 -19.39
C LEU A 227 1.52 2.66 -20.58
N TYR A 228 0.22 2.38 -20.61
CA TYR A 228 -0.45 1.68 -21.69
C TYR A 228 -1.84 2.29 -21.91
N ASN A 229 -2.18 2.57 -23.17
CA ASN A 229 -3.45 3.20 -23.54
C ASN A 229 -4.63 2.23 -23.50
N ASP A 230 -4.36 0.94 -23.71
CA ASP A 230 -5.30 -0.12 -24.07
C ASP A 230 -5.61 -1.10 -22.94
N ARG A 231 -5.00 -0.93 -21.76
CA ARG A 231 -5.08 -1.93 -20.70
C ARG A 231 -5.10 -1.33 -19.31
N VAL A 232 -5.74 -2.06 -18.40
CA VAL A 232 -5.80 -1.74 -16.96
C VAL A 232 -5.62 -3.00 -16.13
N LEU A 233 -5.05 -2.84 -14.94
CA LEU A 233 -4.90 -3.94 -14.01
C LEU A 233 -6.15 -4.00 -13.12
N VAL A 234 -6.85 -5.12 -13.15
CA VAL A 234 -8.00 -5.37 -12.27
C VAL A 234 -7.56 -6.33 -11.17
N GLN A 235 -7.83 -5.96 -9.92
CA GLN A 235 -7.57 -6.81 -8.76
C GLN A 235 -8.83 -6.91 -7.91
N ILE A 236 -9.00 -8.06 -7.27
CA ILE A 236 -9.93 -8.20 -6.14
C ILE A 236 -9.13 -8.61 -4.91
N LYS A 237 -9.42 -7.96 -3.79
CA LYS A 237 -8.67 -8.07 -2.56
C LYS A 237 -9.59 -8.24 -1.36
N SER A 238 -9.09 -8.90 -0.34
CA SER A 238 -9.67 -8.94 1.00
C SER A 238 -8.55 -8.94 2.02
N TYR A 239 -8.79 -8.34 3.18
CA TYR A 239 -7.79 -8.08 4.20
C TYR A 239 -8.23 -8.73 5.51
N LEU A 240 -7.33 -9.47 6.14
CA LEU A 240 -7.60 -10.13 7.42
C LEU A 240 -6.46 -9.88 8.40
N SER A 241 -6.77 -9.38 9.59
CA SER A 241 -5.79 -9.30 10.68
C SER A 241 -5.60 -10.64 11.39
N ASP A 242 -6.59 -11.54 11.31
CA ASP A 242 -6.56 -12.90 11.87
C ASP A 242 -6.83 -13.93 10.77
N ASN A 243 -5.94 -14.93 10.66
CA ASN A 243 -6.00 -15.97 9.64
C ASN A 243 -7.08 -17.05 9.90
N LYS A 244 -7.80 -16.99 11.02
CA LYS A 244 -8.92 -17.90 11.34
C LYS A 244 -9.96 -18.01 10.21
N TYR A 245 -10.13 -16.95 9.41
CA TYR A 245 -11.11 -16.86 8.34
C TYR A 245 -10.51 -17.02 6.92
N SER A 246 -9.27 -17.51 6.81
CA SER A 246 -8.56 -17.66 5.53
C SER A 246 -9.38 -18.41 4.47
N ASP A 247 -9.94 -19.58 4.81
CA ASP A 247 -10.62 -20.44 3.84
C ASP A 247 -11.91 -19.80 3.28
N ILE A 248 -12.70 -19.18 4.16
CA ILE A 248 -13.93 -18.51 3.73
C ILE A 248 -13.63 -17.27 2.90
N THR A 249 -12.57 -16.52 3.24
CA THR A 249 -12.09 -15.37 2.46
C THR A 249 -11.65 -15.78 1.07
N GLN A 250 -10.88 -16.87 0.93
CA GLN A 250 -10.50 -17.40 -0.37
C GLN A 250 -11.72 -17.83 -1.20
N LYS A 251 -12.68 -18.52 -0.56
CA LYS A 251 -13.94 -18.94 -1.22
C LYS A 251 -14.74 -17.73 -1.71
N ASN A 252 -14.84 -16.68 -0.90
CA ASN A 252 -15.53 -15.45 -1.27
C ASN A 252 -14.88 -14.75 -2.45
N LEU A 253 -13.55 -14.57 -2.44
CA LEU A 253 -12.83 -13.99 -3.59
C LEU A 253 -13.06 -14.78 -4.88
N LEU A 254 -13.03 -16.12 -4.81
CA LEU A 254 -13.31 -16.96 -5.97
C LEU A 254 -14.77 -16.83 -6.46
N ASN A 255 -15.73 -16.64 -5.57
CA ASN A 255 -17.12 -16.38 -5.96
C ASN A 255 -17.26 -15.04 -6.68
N TYR A 256 -16.58 -13.98 -6.22
CA TYR A 256 -16.56 -12.69 -6.92
C TYR A 256 -15.86 -12.79 -8.27
N ALA A 257 -14.76 -13.53 -8.35
CA ALA A 257 -14.09 -13.79 -9.63
C ALA A 257 -15.04 -14.42 -10.65
N LYS A 258 -15.93 -15.34 -10.24
CA LYS A 258 -16.94 -15.93 -11.12
C LYS A 258 -17.95 -14.93 -11.67
N ILE A 259 -18.34 -13.91 -10.90
CA ILE A 259 -19.24 -12.84 -11.35
C ILE A 259 -18.62 -12.07 -12.52
N PHE A 260 -17.31 -11.81 -12.44
CA PHE A 260 -16.58 -11.02 -13.45
C PHE A 260 -16.02 -11.86 -14.60
N ASN A 261 -16.00 -13.19 -14.47
CA ASN A 261 -15.42 -14.13 -15.44
C ASN A 261 -15.86 -13.90 -16.91
N PRO A 262 -17.12 -13.53 -17.21
CA PRO A 262 -17.51 -13.22 -18.60
C PRO A 262 -16.77 -12.04 -19.23
N TYR A 263 -16.19 -11.16 -18.42
CA TYR A 263 -15.51 -9.94 -18.87
C TYR A 263 -14.00 -9.97 -18.59
N ILE A 264 -13.58 -10.62 -17.52
CA ILE A 264 -12.18 -10.72 -17.12
C ILE A 264 -11.91 -11.96 -16.28
N LEU A 265 -10.88 -12.71 -16.66
CA LEU A 265 -10.44 -13.89 -15.95
C LEU A 265 -9.48 -13.50 -14.81
N LEU A 266 -10.03 -13.28 -13.61
CA LEU A 266 -9.26 -13.03 -12.39
C LEU A 266 -8.61 -14.32 -11.87
N ARG A 267 -7.29 -14.29 -11.70
CA ARG A 267 -6.50 -15.48 -11.33
C ARG A 267 -5.42 -15.18 -10.30
N LYS A 268 -4.91 -16.24 -9.70
CA LYS A 268 -3.68 -16.19 -8.90
C LYS A 268 -2.51 -15.92 -9.85
N VAL A 269 -1.73 -14.88 -9.58
CA VAL A 269 -0.54 -14.52 -10.34
C VAL A 269 0.65 -15.31 -9.80
N ASP A 270 1.43 -15.89 -10.70
CA ASP A 270 2.71 -16.48 -10.34
C ASP A 270 3.76 -15.37 -10.23
N TYR A 271 3.97 -14.90 -9.00
CA TYR A 271 4.96 -13.86 -8.75
C TYR A 271 6.40 -14.35 -8.91
N SER A 272 6.66 -15.67 -8.80
CA SER A 272 8.02 -16.20 -9.05
C SER A 272 8.40 -16.00 -10.51
N PHE A 273 7.47 -16.29 -11.42
CA PHE A 273 7.63 -16.02 -12.85
C PHE A 273 7.74 -14.51 -13.16
N VAL A 274 6.95 -13.66 -12.48
CA VAL A 274 7.04 -12.20 -12.66
C VAL A 274 8.40 -11.66 -12.22
N GLU A 275 8.95 -12.11 -11.10
CA GLU A 275 10.28 -11.68 -10.66
C GLU A 275 11.37 -12.19 -11.61
N GLN A 276 11.28 -13.41 -12.13
CA GLN A 276 12.20 -13.91 -13.16
C GLN A 276 12.19 -13.04 -14.43
N ILE A 277 11.01 -12.61 -14.90
CA ILE A 277 10.91 -11.68 -16.04
C ILE A 277 11.58 -10.35 -15.70
N LYS A 278 11.33 -9.80 -14.51
CA LYS A 278 11.93 -8.52 -14.10
C LYS A 278 13.45 -8.61 -14.09
N GLU A 279 14.01 -9.67 -13.50
CA GLU A 279 15.45 -9.90 -13.49
C GLU A 279 16.01 -9.91 -14.92
N GLN A 280 15.40 -10.67 -15.83
CA GLN A 280 15.79 -10.73 -17.24
C GLN A 280 15.71 -9.35 -17.94
N MET A 281 14.71 -8.53 -17.61
CA MET A 281 14.58 -7.18 -18.16
C MET A 281 15.62 -6.21 -17.58
N SER A 282 16.00 -6.33 -16.31
CA SER A 282 17.05 -5.51 -15.70
C SER A 282 18.46 -5.82 -16.22
N TYR A 283 18.70 -7.00 -16.79
CA TYR A 283 19.97 -7.36 -17.45
C TYR A 283 20.00 -7.01 -18.95
N ALA A 284 18.93 -6.43 -19.50
CA ALA A 284 18.81 -6.09 -20.93
C ALA A 284 18.99 -4.59 -21.22
N ILE A 285 19.70 -3.85 -20.35
CA ILE A 285 20.04 -2.43 -20.51
C ILE A 285 21.47 -2.31 -21.04
#